data_AF-A0A076EZX1-F1
#
_entry.id   AF-A0A076EZX1-F1
#
_cell.length_a   1.000
_cell.length_b   1.000
_cell.length_c   1.000
_cell.angle_alpha   90.00
_cell.angle_beta   90.00
_cell.angle_gamma   90.00
#
_symmetry.space_group_name_H-M   'P 1'
#
loop_
_entity.id
_entity.type
_entity.pdbx_description
1 polymer ?
#
loop_
_entity_poly.entity_id
_entity_poly.type
_entity_poly.pdbx_seq_one_letter_code
_entity_poly.pdbx_strand_id
1 'polypeptide(L)'
;MSIPDQNSSPGAAPLRVACIGGGPGGLFSAIALAQTVPGSTIDVFERNNESDVFGFGVVFSDATLDNVDRVDPVLRDALAEHGRHWDTIEVRSKGVSTSAGGNGMSAVHRRVLLGALQDRATELGARLHFSTTVDVDALDAGGEYDLIIAADGANSASRERFVDELGHSVDEAAVKFIWFGTTFQFDGLTFLHKQSEHGNFAVHAYPIGSDLSTFIVETDEGTWRRAGLDGFDMSTPPGQSDLVSQRYLEELFADQIDGHPLVANNSRWANFRTRRTRRWHARAAQGTPVVVLGDAVHTAHFSVGSGTKMAMEDAAVLAQTVADHRGDLDAALAAFEDIRRPQVAKIQDSAMPSLSWWDHFGEYYRALEPWQFGFHFFSRAISAEKMRVRDPRFVSDAERAWNTQHGATPLDTPLAIGAVTLGSRLLQITEFSNDSLHFSDGTTSVVAETSTGEPDVAAIFTAPDADRTSLDVVTRTELDELCAQKPVAVAVRGGTALSRVLCAEHIRFTHRIPVIVVDQPTSLRARRAVDERDCAATLILSGRADAVAFEPTADAHPRVLTSAEVAK
;
A
#
# COMPACT_ATOMS: atom_id res chain seq x y z
N MET A 1 -26.96 -29.84 -56.32
CA MET A 1 -27.22 -28.59 -55.57
C MET A 1 -26.15 -28.50 -54.49
N SER A 2 -25.16 -27.67 -54.70
CA SER A 2 -24.07 -27.45 -53.75
C SER A 2 -24.52 -26.47 -52.69
N ILE A 3 -24.22 -26.80 -51.44
CA ILE A 3 -24.42 -25.95 -50.26
C ILE A 3 -23.33 -24.85 -50.33
N PRO A 4 -23.66 -23.56 -50.17
CA PRO A 4 -22.70 -22.49 -50.37
C PRO A 4 -21.69 -22.44 -49.22
N ASP A 5 -20.43 -22.18 -49.59
CA ASP A 5 -19.31 -21.93 -48.69
C ASP A 5 -19.62 -20.81 -47.69
N GLN A 6 -19.27 -21.05 -46.43
CA GLN A 6 -19.17 -20.02 -45.42
C GLN A 6 -18.00 -19.09 -45.80
N ASN A 7 -18.34 -17.87 -46.22
CA ASN A 7 -17.39 -16.77 -46.36
C ASN A 7 -16.66 -16.56 -45.02
N SER A 8 -15.40 -16.99 -44.98
CA SER A 8 -14.38 -16.43 -44.11
C SER A 8 -14.33 -14.93 -44.34
N SER A 9 -14.60 -14.13 -43.30
CA SER A 9 -14.20 -12.73 -43.26
C SER A 9 -12.72 -12.62 -43.65
N PRO A 10 -12.30 -11.61 -44.42
CA PRO A 10 -10.89 -11.46 -44.80
C PRO A 10 -10.07 -11.39 -43.51
N GLY A 11 -9.19 -12.38 -43.31
CA GLY A 11 -8.38 -12.50 -42.10
C GLY A 11 -7.58 -11.23 -41.90
N ALA A 12 -7.78 -10.58 -40.75
CA ALA A 12 -6.91 -9.50 -40.31
C ALA A 12 -5.45 -9.99 -40.39
N ALA A 13 -4.56 -9.16 -40.93
CA ALA A 13 -3.14 -9.48 -40.95
C ALA A 13 -2.67 -9.84 -39.53
N PRO A 14 -1.78 -10.82 -39.38
CA PRO A 14 -1.28 -11.22 -38.06
C PRO A 14 -0.66 -10.02 -37.34
N LEU A 15 -1.12 -9.74 -36.13
CA LEU A 15 -0.66 -8.60 -35.32
C LEU A 15 0.81 -8.77 -34.96
N ARG A 16 1.65 -7.76 -35.26
CA ARG A 16 3.08 -7.73 -34.91
C ARG A 16 3.30 -6.83 -33.71
N VAL A 17 3.82 -7.38 -32.62
CA VAL A 17 3.94 -6.67 -31.33
C VAL A 17 5.39 -6.66 -30.86
N ALA A 18 5.88 -5.48 -30.48
CA ALA A 18 7.13 -5.33 -29.76
C ALA A 18 6.89 -4.99 -28.29
N CYS A 19 7.45 -5.77 -27.38
CA CYS A 19 7.45 -5.51 -25.95
C CYS A 19 8.84 -4.99 -25.53
N ILE A 20 8.91 -3.78 -24.99
CA ILE A 20 10.14 -3.22 -24.39
C ILE A 20 10.14 -3.58 -22.90
N GLY A 21 11.03 -4.49 -22.50
CA GLY A 21 11.21 -4.95 -21.11
C GLY A 21 10.82 -6.42 -20.92
N GLY A 22 11.76 -7.24 -20.48
CA GLY A 22 11.60 -8.67 -20.14
C GLY A 22 11.22 -8.92 -18.68
N GLY A 23 10.52 -7.97 -18.04
CA GLY A 23 9.95 -8.15 -16.71
C GLY A 23 8.59 -8.87 -16.73
N PRO A 24 7.93 -9.05 -15.57
CA PRO A 24 6.66 -9.77 -15.50
C PRO A 24 5.56 -9.20 -16.39
N GLY A 25 5.45 -7.86 -16.51
CA GLY A 25 4.47 -7.22 -17.39
C GLY A 25 4.71 -7.51 -18.88
N GLY A 26 5.95 -7.41 -19.35
CA GLY A 26 6.28 -7.64 -20.76
C GLY A 26 6.20 -9.11 -21.16
N LEU A 27 6.74 -10.01 -20.33
CA LEU A 27 6.66 -11.46 -20.56
C LEU A 27 5.22 -11.96 -20.49
N PHE A 28 4.44 -11.52 -19.50
CA PHE A 28 3.03 -11.93 -19.42
C PHE A 28 2.17 -11.30 -20.52
N SER A 29 2.54 -10.12 -21.06
CA SER A 29 1.90 -9.58 -22.26
C SER A 29 2.12 -10.48 -23.47
N ALA A 30 3.34 -11.01 -23.64
CA ALA A 30 3.65 -11.95 -24.71
C ALA A 30 2.85 -13.26 -24.57
N ILE A 31 2.80 -13.82 -23.37
CA ILE A 31 2.00 -15.03 -23.06
C ILE A 31 0.51 -14.79 -23.35
N ALA A 32 -0.05 -13.71 -22.79
CA ALA A 32 -1.46 -13.41 -22.91
C ALA A 32 -1.87 -13.15 -24.38
N LEU A 33 -1.10 -12.35 -25.12
CA LEU A 33 -1.38 -12.06 -26.53
C LEU A 33 -1.24 -13.29 -27.43
N ALA A 34 -0.23 -14.13 -27.19
CA ALA A 34 -0.05 -15.37 -27.96
C ALA A 34 -1.28 -16.29 -27.81
N GLN A 35 -1.93 -16.29 -26.65
CA GLN A 35 -3.13 -17.09 -26.39
C GLN A 35 -4.42 -16.45 -26.89
N THR A 36 -4.61 -15.15 -26.67
CA THR A 36 -5.87 -14.47 -26.97
C THR A 36 -5.95 -13.95 -28.41
N VAL A 37 -4.80 -13.74 -29.08
CA VAL A 37 -4.70 -13.21 -30.44
C VAL A 37 -3.94 -14.20 -31.33
N PRO A 38 -4.61 -15.26 -31.84
CA PRO A 38 -3.96 -16.28 -32.65
C PRO A 38 -3.29 -15.71 -33.91
N GLY A 39 -2.10 -16.21 -34.20
CA GLY A 39 -1.30 -15.78 -35.34
C GLY A 39 -0.49 -14.51 -35.12
N SER A 40 -0.59 -13.87 -33.95
CA SER A 40 0.27 -12.74 -33.62
C SER A 40 1.76 -13.15 -33.55
N THR A 41 2.64 -12.21 -33.84
CA THR A 41 4.09 -12.34 -33.65
C THR A 41 4.51 -11.38 -32.57
N ILE A 42 5.21 -11.87 -31.55
CA ILE A 42 5.62 -11.07 -30.40
C ILE A 42 7.13 -11.15 -30.23
N ASP A 43 7.77 -9.98 -30.17
CA ASP A 43 9.17 -9.81 -29.83
C ASP A 43 9.29 -9.11 -28.48
N VAL A 44 10.06 -9.67 -27.57
CA VAL A 44 10.35 -9.08 -26.25
C VAL A 44 11.81 -8.67 -26.20
N PHE A 45 12.07 -7.39 -26.00
CA PHE A 45 13.42 -6.84 -25.90
C PHE A 45 13.80 -6.58 -24.45
N GLU A 46 14.88 -7.21 -23.98
CA GLU A 46 15.40 -7.03 -22.61
C GLU A 46 16.84 -6.52 -22.67
N ARG A 47 17.12 -5.45 -21.93
CA ARG A 47 18.44 -4.81 -21.88
C ARG A 47 19.49 -5.65 -21.17
N ASN A 48 19.09 -6.45 -20.18
CA ASN A 48 19.99 -7.27 -19.38
C ASN A 48 20.26 -8.62 -20.08
N ASN A 49 21.30 -9.32 -19.63
CA ASN A 49 21.51 -10.70 -20.05
C ASN A 49 20.42 -11.60 -19.44
N GLU A 50 20.17 -12.75 -20.04
CA GLU A 50 19.16 -13.72 -19.59
C GLU A 50 19.32 -14.12 -18.11
N SER A 51 20.58 -14.29 -17.65
CA SER A 51 20.90 -14.65 -16.28
C SER A 51 20.82 -13.51 -15.25
N ASP A 52 20.72 -12.27 -15.72
CA ASP A 52 20.82 -11.08 -14.86
C ASP A 52 19.47 -10.75 -14.23
N VAL A 53 19.19 -11.37 -13.08
CA VAL A 53 17.99 -11.09 -12.28
C VAL A 53 18.37 -10.38 -10.98
N PHE A 54 18.01 -9.09 -10.90
CA PHE A 54 18.18 -8.28 -9.69
C PHE A 54 16.94 -8.35 -8.77
N GLY A 55 17.18 -8.23 -7.47
CA GLY A 55 16.17 -8.37 -6.42
C GLY A 55 16.05 -9.80 -5.87
N PHE A 56 15.13 -10.00 -4.92
CA PHE A 56 14.97 -11.27 -4.19
C PHE A 56 13.66 -11.97 -4.56
N GLY A 57 12.61 -11.89 -3.74
CA GLY A 57 11.33 -12.53 -4.06
C GLY A 57 10.15 -11.58 -4.18
N VAL A 58 9.05 -12.14 -4.66
CA VAL A 58 7.77 -11.44 -4.83
C VAL A 58 6.70 -12.20 -4.07
N VAL A 59 5.75 -11.47 -3.48
CA VAL A 59 4.65 -12.00 -2.67
C VAL A 59 3.32 -11.71 -3.35
N PHE A 60 2.38 -12.64 -3.24
CA PHE A 60 1.03 -12.57 -3.78
C PHE A 60 0.03 -13.01 -2.71
N SER A 61 -1.11 -12.32 -2.59
CA SER A 61 -2.17 -12.77 -1.70
C SER A 61 -3.07 -13.82 -2.37
N ASP A 62 -3.60 -14.76 -1.60
CA ASP A 62 -4.46 -15.84 -2.12
C ASP A 62 -5.69 -15.28 -2.84
N ALA A 63 -6.24 -14.17 -2.34
CA ALA A 63 -7.42 -13.50 -2.90
C ALA A 63 -7.19 -12.85 -4.28
N THR A 64 -5.98 -12.97 -4.86
CA THR A 64 -5.57 -12.13 -5.99
C THR A 64 -5.01 -12.86 -7.21
N LEU A 65 -4.89 -14.18 -7.20
CA LEU A 65 -4.26 -14.93 -8.29
C LEU A 65 -5.21 -15.26 -9.46
N ASP A 66 -6.52 -15.31 -9.21
CA ASP A 66 -7.53 -15.83 -10.15
C ASP A 66 -7.50 -15.20 -11.56
N ASN A 67 -7.26 -13.89 -11.66
CA ASN A 67 -7.30 -13.18 -12.94
C ASN A 67 -6.13 -13.54 -13.85
N VAL A 68 -4.95 -13.71 -13.28
CA VAL A 68 -3.72 -14.09 -14.00
C VAL A 68 -3.84 -15.56 -14.42
N ASP A 69 -4.24 -16.41 -13.48
CA ASP A 69 -4.42 -17.85 -13.68
C ASP A 69 -5.46 -18.21 -14.74
N ARG A 70 -6.49 -17.37 -14.91
CA ARG A 70 -7.52 -17.53 -15.95
C ARG A 70 -6.95 -17.37 -17.36
N VAL A 71 -5.89 -16.56 -17.51
CA VAL A 71 -5.18 -16.41 -18.78
C VAL A 71 -4.18 -17.55 -18.91
N ASP A 72 -3.21 -17.65 -17.99
CA ASP A 72 -2.21 -18.71 -18.02
C ASP A 72 -1.79 -19.12 -16.60
N PRO A 73 -1.64 -20.42 -16.33
CA PRO A 73 -1.36 -20.93 -14.98
C PRO A 73 0.08 -20.77 -14.50
N VAL A 74 1.00 -20.24 -15.33
CA VAL A 74 2.45 -20.15 -15.04
C VAL A 74 2.78 -19.59 -13.65
N LEU A 75 2.04 -18.59 -13.18
CA LEU A 75 2.28 -18.01 -11.85
C LEU A 75 1.90 -18.99 -10.74
N ARG A 76 0.70 -19.56 -10.79
CA ARG A 76 0.25 -20.56 -9.82
C ARG A 76 1.16 -21.77 -9.80
N ASP A 77 1.55 -22.26 -10.97
CA ASP A 77 2.38 -23.46 -11.07
C ASP A 77 3.78 -23.19 -10.48
N ALA A 78 4.37 -22.02 -10.76
CA ALA A 78 5.65 -21.60 -10.14
C ALA A 78 5.54 -21.43 -8.61
N LEU A 79 4.43 -20.88 -8.11
CA LEU A 79 4.19 -20.74 -6.67
C LEU A 79 3.98 -22.11 -6.00
N ALA A 80 3.27 -23.02 -6.65
CA ALA A 80 3.00 -24.36 -6.12
C ALA A 80 4.26 -25.23 -6.08
N GLU A 81 5.13 -25.12 -7.09
CA GLU A 81 6.33 -25.95 -7.19
C GLU A 81 7.51 -25.41 -6.38
N HIS A 82 7.70 -24.09 -6.37
CA HIS A 82 8.91 -23.47 -5.82
C HIS A 82 8.64 -22.40 -4.75
N GLY A 83 7.37 -22.05 -4.55
CA GLY A 83 6.98 -21.00 -3.62
C GLY A 83 6.90 -21.47 -2.17
N ARG A 84 6.58 -20.52 -1.30
CA ARG A 84 6.26 -20.72 0.11
C ARG A 84 4.93 -20.05 0.39
N HIS A 85 4.02 -20.79 1.01
CA HIS A 85 2.71 -20.29 1.44
C HIS A 85 2.68 -20.14 2.96
N TRP A 86 2.02 -19.09 3.44
CA TRP A 86 1.73 -18.87 4.85
C TRP A 86 0.40 -18.15 5.00
N ASP A 87 -0.21 -18.26 6.18
CA ASP A 87 -1.47 -17.57 6.51
C ASP A 87 -1.30 -16.46 7.57
N THR A 88 -0.21 -16.51 8.33
CA THR A 88 0.01 -15.61 9.46
C THR A 88 0.97 -14.50 9.10
N ILE A 89 0.63 -13.27 9.49
CA ILE A 89 1.56 -12.14 9.52
C ILE A 89 2.04 -11.96 10.95
N GLU A 90 3.35 -11.82 11.15
CA GLU A 90 3.97 -11.57 12.45
C GLU A 90 4.54 -10.15 12.51
N VAL A 91 4.44 -9.49 13.66
CA VAL A 91 5.11 -8.22 13.99
C VAL A 91 5.92 -8.44 15.25
N ARG A 92 7.24 -8.25 15.17
CA ARG A 92 8.18 -8.35 16.29
C ARG A 92 8.61 -6.96 16.72
N SER A 93 8.34 -6.60 17.97
CA SER A 93 8.71 -5.30 18.54
C SER A 93 9.07 -5.45 20.01
N LYS A 94 10.15 -4.79 20.47
CA LYS A 94 10.57 -4.79 21.89
C LYS A 94 10.67 -6.20 22.50
N GLY A 95 11.13 -7.19 21.72
CA GLY A 95 11.27 -8.58 22.15
C GLY A 95 9.96 -9.38 22.26
N VAL A 96 8.83 -8.80 21.82
CA VAL A 96 7.51 -9.45 21.81
C VAL A 96 7.02 -9.61 20.38
N SER A 97 6.46 -10.78 20.09
CA SER A 97 5.78 -11.07 18.83
C SER A 97 4.27 -10.96 18.98
N THR A 98 3.64 -10.27 18.03
CA THR A 98 2.19 -10.29 17.81
C THR A 98 1.89 -10.83 16.42
N SER A 99 0.91 -11.70 16.29
CA SER A 99 0.60 -12.36 15.02
C SER A 99 -0.89 -12.38 14.75
N ALA A 100 -1.27 -12.19 13.48
CA ALA A 100 -2.66 -12.31 13.03
C ALA A 100 -2.76 -13.24 11.83
N GLY A 101 -3.64 -14.24 11.94
CA GLY A 101 -3.97 -15.20 10.87
C GLY A 101 -5.03 -14.68 9.87
N GLY A 102 -5.38 -15.54 8.92
CA GLY A 102 -6.32 -15.27 7.83
C GLY A 102 -5.80 -14.27 6.79
N ASN A 103 -4.48 -14.27 6.59
CA ASN A 103 -3.76 -13.41 5.67
C ASN A 103 -2.95 -14.25 4.66
N GLY A 104 -3.53 -15.35 4.18
CA GLY A 104 -3.00 -16.24 3.13
C GLY A 104 -2.23 -15.52 2.02
N MET A 105 -0.96 -15.86 1.90
CA MET A 105 -0.02 -15.34 0.91
C MET A 105 0.94 -16.43 0.44
N SER A 106 1.38 -16.29 -0.80
CA SER A 106 2.47 -17.09 -1.38
C SER A 106 3.58 -16.18 -1.87
N ALA A 107 4.84 -16.60 -1.70
CA ALA A 107 5.98 -15.93 -2.32
C ALA A 107 6.91 -16.90 -3.03
N VAL A 108 7.62 -16.39 -4.03
CA VAL A 108 8.61 -17.13 -4.81
C VAL A 108 9.78 -16.23 -5.15
N HIS A 109 10.95 -16.83 -5.32
CA HIS A 109 12.14 -16.13 -5.79
C HIS A 109 11.89 -15.53 -7.18
N ARG A 110 12.21 -14.25 -7.38
CA ARG A 110 11.94 -13.50 -8.62
C ARG A 110 12.59 -14.15 -9.84
N ARG A 111 13.81 -14.67 -9.69
CA ARG A 111 14.50 -15.45 -10.74
C ARG A 111 13.70 -16.67 -11.20
N VAL A 112 13.04 -17.37 -10.28
CA VAL A 112 12.23 -18.56 -10.62
C VAL A 112 10.99 -18.14 -11.39
N LEU A 113 10.28 -17.10 -10.93
CA LEU A 113 9.12 -16.57 -11.65
C LEU A 113 9.49 -16.07 -13.05
N LEU A 114 10.59 -15.32 -13.20
CA LEU A 114 11.03 -14.83 -14.50
C LEU A 114 11.43 -15.98 -15.44
N GLY A 115 12.15 -16.99 -14.94
CA GLY A 115 12.46 -18.19 -15.73
C GLY A 115 11.20 -18.88 -16.24
N ALA A 116 10.23 -19.14 -15.36
CA ALA A 116 8.95 -19.75 -15.75
C ALA A 116 8.19 -18.92 -16.80
N LEU A 117 8.18 -17.58 -16.67
CA LEU A 117 7.57 -16.70 -17.66
C LEU A 117 8.32 -16.68 -18.99
N GLN A 118 9.65 -16.74 -18.99
CA GLN A 118 10.48 -16.79 -20.20
C GLN A 118 10.29 -18.11 -20.95
N ASP A 119 10.34 -19.23 -20.23
CA ASP A 119 10.08 -20.57 -20.77
C ASP A 119 8.69 -20.60 -21.41
N ARG A 120 7.68 -20.13 -20.66
CA ARG A 120 6.30 -20.13 -21.13
C ARG A 120 6.08 -19.24 -22.35
N ALA A 121 6.67 -18.05 -22.38
CA ALA A 121 6.59 -17.15 -23.53
C ALA A 121 7.22 -17.81 -24.78
N THR A 122 8.36 -18.48 -24.61
CA THR A 122 9.08 -19.17 -25.69
C THR A 122 8.30 -20.39 -26.21
N GLU A 123 7.70 -21.19 -25.32
CA GLU A 123 6.81 -22.30 -25.69
C GLU A 123 5.63 -21.85 -26.56
N LEU A 124 5.12 -20.65 -26.31
CA LEU A 124 4.02 -20.04 -27.06
C LEU A 124 4.50 -19.31 -28.33
N GLY A 125 5.80 -19.33 -28.64
CA GLY A 125 6.38 -18.80 -29.87
C GLY A 125 6.81 -17.34 -29.83
N ALA A 126 6.83 -16.70 -28.65
CA ALA A 126 7.41 -15.36 -28.52
C ALA A 126 8.94 -15.40 -28.71
N ARG A 127 9.49 -14.35 -29.32
CA ARG A 127 10.93 -14.20 -29.57
C ARG A 127 11.53 -13.30 -28.50
N LEU A 128 12.42 -13.84 -27.67
CA LEU A 128 13.08 -13.10 -26.59
C LEU A 128 14.47 -12.62 -27.05
N HIS A 129 14.70 -11.31 -27.00
CA HIS A 129 15.94 -10.65 -27.40
C HIS A 129 16.62 -10.05 -26.17
N PHE A 130 17.55 -10.79 -25.57
CA PHE A 130 18.34 -10.34 -24.42
C PHE A 130 19.51 -9.45 -24.83
N SER A 131 20.09 -8.74 -23.87
CA SER A 131 21.21 -7.81 -24.07
C SER A 131 20.94 -6.77 -25.17
N THR A 132 19.67 -6.46 -25.39
CA THR A 132 19.19 -5.66 -26.51
C THR A 132 18.42 -4.46 -25.97
N THR A 133 19.05 -3.29 -26.03
CA THR A 133 18.40 -2.03 -25.65
C THR A 133 17.76 -1.42 -26.90
N VAL A 134 16.45 -1.19 -26.83
CA VAL A 134 15.67 -0.50 -27.86
C VAL A 134 14.85 0.60 -27.22
N ASP A 135 14.57 1.65 -27.99
CA ASP A 135 13.61 2.68 -27.63
C ASP A 135 12.41 2.65 -28.60
N VAL A 136 11.35 3.36 -28.23
CA VAL A 136 10.10 3.40 -28.99
C VAL A 136 10.30 4.00 -30.39
N ASP A 137 11.11 5.05 -30.51
CA ASP A 137 11.30 5.75 -31.77
C ASP A 137 12.05 4.87 -32.79
N ALA A 138 13.01 4.06 -32.33
CA ALA A 138 13.74 3.11 -33.18
C ALA A 138 12.83 1.99 -33.71
N LEU A 139 11.95 1.44 -32.86
CA LEU A 139 11.00 0.41 -33.27
C LEU A 139 9.95 0.95 -34.24
N ASP A 140 9.45 2.17 -33.99
CA ASP A 140 8.48 2.85 -34.85
C ASP A 140 9.07 3.19 -36.23
N ALA A 141 10.30 3.71 -36.27
CA ALA A 141 11.01 4.01 -37.51
C ALA A 141 11.27 2.77 -38.39
N GLY A 142 11.38 1.58 -37.78
CA GLY A 142 11.54 0.32 -38.50
C GLY A 142 10.28 -0.12 -39.27
N GLY A 143 9.08 0.28 -38.83
CA GLY A 143 7.80 -0.08 -39.47
C GLY A 143 7.44 -1.57 -39.40
N GLU A 144 8.12 -2.33 -38.53
CA GLU A 144 7.97 -3.78 -38.40
C GLU A 144 6.83 -4.19 -37.46
N TYR A 145 6.34 -3.28 -36.61
CA TYR A 145 5.37 -3.56 -35.56
C TYR A 145 4.09 -2.74 -35.72
N ASP A 146 2.97 -3.35 -35.35
CA ASP A 146 1.65 -2.73 -35.36
C ASP A 146 1.27 -2.17 -33.97
N LEU A 147 1.92 -2.66 -32.91
CA LEU A 147 1.75 -2.23 -31.52
C LEU A 147 3.08 -2.30 -30.77
N ILE A 148 3.39 -1.26 -29.99
CA ILE A 148 4.53 -1.26 -29.07
C ILE A 148 4.00 -1.25 -27.63
N ILE A 149 4.46 -2.21 -26.82
CA ILE A 149 4.16 -2.33 -25.40
C ILE A 149 5.40 -1.92 -24.60
N ALA A 150 5.33 -0.79 -23.91
CA ALA A 150 6.36 -0.29 -23.01
C ALA A 150 6.14 -0.86 -21.59
N ALA A 151 6.92 -1.87 -21.24
CA ALA A 151 6.93 -2.55 -19.94
C ALA A 151 8.32 -2.45 -19.26
N ASP A 152 9.04 -1.35 -19.49
CA ASP A 152 10.43 -1.09 -19.11
C ASP A 152 10.63 -0.60 -17.66
N GLY A 153 9.60 -0.73 -16.84
CA GLY A 153 9.64 -0.65 -15.38
C GLY A 153 9.72 0.77 -14.78
N ALA A 154 10.04 0.86 -13.49
CA ALA A 154 9.98 2.13 -12.74
C ALA A 154 10.87 3.25 -13.32
N ASN A 155 11.97 2.88 -13.98
CA ASN A 155 12.89 3.80 -14.68
C ASN A 155 12.65 3.80 -16.20
N SER A 156 11.38 3.71 -16.60
CA SER A 156 10.93 3.70 -18.01
C SER A 156 11.40 4.92 -18.79
N ALA A 157 12.25 4.69 -19.79
CA ALA A 157 12.63 5.69 -20.78
C ALA A 157 11.46 5.97 -21.73
N SER A 158 10.62 4.95 -21.99
CA SER A 158 9.41 5.07 -22.81
C SER A 158 8.43 6.07 -22.20
N ARG A 159 8.22 6.02 -20.88
CA ARG A 159 7.39 7.00 -20.17
C ARG A 159 7.98 8.40 -20.27
N GLU A 160 9.28 8.56 -20.06
CA GLU A 160 9.95 9.87 -20.14
C GLU A 160 9.79 10.49 -21.53
N ARG A 161 9.87 9.66 -22.59
CA ARG A 161 9.65 10.06 -23.98
C ARG A 161 8.26 10.63 -24.26
N PHE A 162 7.22 10.21 -23.53
CA PHE A 162 5.83 10.64 -23.72
C PHE A 162 5.26 11.40 -22.51
N VAL A 163 6.11 12.00 -21.67
CA VAL A 163 5.69 12.60 -20.39
C VAL A 163 4.56 13.62 -20.53
N ASP A 164 4.62 14.47 -21.57
CA ASP A 164 3.63 15.52 -21.84
C ASP A 164 2.26 14.95 -22.25
N GLU A 165 2.24 13.86 -23.02
CA GLU A 165 1.02 13.20 -23.48
C GLU A 165 0.36 12.39 -22.36
N LEU A 166 1.18 11.64 -21.63
CA LEU A 166 0.74 10.72 -20.59
C LEU A 166 0.27 11.43 -19.32
N GLY A 167 0.85 12.60 -19.00
CA GLY A 167 0.52 13.36 -17.80
C GLY A 167 0.91 12.60 -16.53
N HIS A 168 2.20 12.48 -16.29
CA HIS A 168 2.79 11.71 -15.20
C HIS A 168 2.95 12.54 -13.92
N SER A 169 2.64 11.97 -12.75
CA SER A 169 2.96 12.51 -11.43
C SER A 169 3.71 11.49 -10.58
N VAL A 170 4.62 12.01 -9.75
CA VAL A 170 5.45 11.23 -8.83
C VAL A 170 5.31 11.82 -7.44
N ASP A 171 5.01 10.95 -6.49
CA ASP A 171 5.06 11.24 -5.07
C ASP A 171 6.16 10.37 -4.44
N GLU A 172 7.14 10.99 -3.80
CA GLU A 172 8.32 10.31 -3.25
C GLU A 172 8.17 10.16 -1.73
N ALA A 173 8.23 8.93 -1.24
CA ALA A 173 8.11 8.62 0.17
C ALA A 173 9.31 9.18 0.96
N ALA A 174 9.05 9.66 2.18
CA ALA A 174 10.08 10.25 3.04
C ALA A 174 11.08 9.21 3.56
N VAL A 175 10.63 7.97 3.77
CA VAL A 175 11.45 6.86 4.26
C VAL A 175 12.42 6.33 3.20
N LYS A 176 13.61 5.95 3.67
CA LYS A 176 14.63 5.24 2.89
C LYS A 176 14.38 3.75 3.00
N PHE A 177 14.58 3.02 1.91
CA PHE A 177 14.57 1.55 1.92
C PHE A 177 15.80 0.97 1.21
N ILE A 178 16.23 -0.22 1.63
CA ILE A 178 17.25 -1.04 0.98
C ILE A 178 16.80 -2.50 0.99
N TRP A 179 17.03 -3.23 -0.10
CA TRP A 179 16.53 -4.58 -0.28
C TRP A 179 17.67 -5.61 -0.25
N PHE A 180 17.68 -6.47 0.78
CA PHE A 180 18.54 -7.63 0.91
C PHE A 180 17.74 -8.94 0.89
N GLY A 181 18.45 -10.04 0.80
CA GLY A 181 17.97 -11.34 1.23
C GLY A 181 18.62 -11.72 2.56
N THR A 182 18.17 -12.81 3.17
CA THR A 182 18.87 -13.47 4.28
C THR A 182 18.73 -14.98 4.15
N THR A 183 19.70 -15.71 4.69
CA THR A 183 19.62 -17.18 4.79
C THR A 183 18.70 -17.65 5.94
N PHE A 184 18.29 -16.74 6.82
CA PHE A 184 17.28 -17.03 7.84
C PHE A 184 15.93 -17.34 7.18
N GLN A 185 15.29 -18.43 7.60
CA GLN A 185 13.99 -18.85 7.08
C GLN A 185 12.89 -18.39 8.02
N PHE A 186 12.09 -17.41 7.59
CA PHE A 186 10.89 -17.01 8.33
C PHE A 186 9.73 -17.98 8.03
N ASP A 187 8.83 -18.17 8.99
CA ASP A 187 7.63 -19.01 8.79
C ASP A 187 6.57 -18.35 7.89
N GLY A 188 6.66 -17.03 7.72
CA GLY A 188 5.77 -16.24 6.88
C GLY A 188 6.18 -14.78 6.85
N LEU A 189 5.27 -13.90 6.42
CA LEU A 189 5.51 -12.46 6.41
C LEU A 189 5.69 -11.93 7.84
N THR A 190 6.89 -11.47 8.12
CA THR A 190 7.34 -11.02 9.43
C THR A 190 7.86 -9.59 9.34
N PHE A 191 7.33 -8.71 10.18
CA PHE A 191 7.77 -7.34 10.32
C PHE A 191 8.66 -7.22 11.55
N LEU A 192 9.94 -6.96 11.36
CA LEU A 192 10.89 -6.77 12.46
C LEU A 192 11.00 -5.28 12.78
N HIS A 193 10.92 -4.90 14.04
CA HIS A 193 11.17 -3.53 14.48
C HIS A 193 12.28 -3.49 15.51
N LYS A 194 13.24 -2.59 15.29
CA LYS A 194 14.37 -2.41 16.20
C LYS A 194 14.77 -0.95 16.31
N GLN A 195 15.03 -0.52 17.55
CA GLN A 195 15.61 0.77 17.85
C GLN A 195 17.11 0.62 18.10
N SER A 196 17.90 1.43 17.40
CA SER A 196 19.34 1.62 17.63
C SER A 196 19.59 2.95 18.35
N GLU A 197 20.85 3.25 18.66
CA GLU A 197 21.25 4.58 19.14
C GLU A 197 21.02 5.71 18.12
N HIS A 198 20.93 5.37 16.83
CA HIS A 198 20.70 6.33 15.75
C HIS A 198 19.22 6.58 15.45
N GLY A 199 18.32 5.70 15.90
CA GLY A 199 16.88 5.77 15.64
C GLY A 199 16.27 4.41 15.30
N ASN A 200 15.10 4.41 14.64
CA ASN A 200 14.31 3.20 14.42
C ASN A 200 14.53 2.61 13.02
N PHE A 201 14.57 1.29 12.96
CA PHE A 201 14.64 0.51 11.73
C PHE A 201 13.49 -0.50 11.73
N ALA A 202 12.94 -0.76 10.55
CA ALA A 202 11.97 -1.80 10.33
C ALA A 202 12.39 -2.72 9.20
N VAL A 203 11.92 -3.95 9.21
CA VAL A 203 12.19 -4.94 8.17
C VAL A 203 10.91 -5.59 7.72
N HIS A 204 10.76 -5.77 6.41
CA HIS A 204 9.75 -6.62 5.78
C HIS A 204 10.46 -7.90 5.35
N ALA A 205 10.16 -9.01 6.01
CA ALA A 205 10.82 -10.27 5.75
C ALA A 205 9.83 -11.40 5.46
N TYR A 206 10.14 -12.26 4.50
CA TYR A 206 9.30 -13.40 4.15
C TYR A 206 10.10 -14.44 3.36
N PRO A 207 9.82 -15.74 3.51
CA PRO A 207 10.53 -16.80 2.80
C PRO A 207 10.18 -16.77 1.31
N ILE A 208 11.16 -17.03 0.45
CA ILE A 208 11.01 -16.96 -1.03
C ILE A 208 11.49 -18.24 -1.73
N GLY A 209 11.48 -19.35 -1.01
CA GLY A 209 11.96 -20.65 -1.46
C GLY A 209 12.42 -21.48 -0.26
N SER A 210 13.34 -22.42 -0.48
CA SER A 210 13.93 -23.24 0.61
C SER A 210 15.11 -22.56 1.31
N ASP A 211 15.83 -21.67 0.61
CA ASP A 211 17.19 -21.27 1.04
C ASP A 211 17.30 -19.79 1.42
N LEU A 212 16.38 -18.95 0.94
CA LEU A 212 16.42 -17.50 1.15
C LEU A 212 15.08 -16.94 1.60
N SER A 213 15.15 -15.88 2.39
CA SER A 213 14.04 -14.96 2.66
C SER A 213 14.38 -13.57 2.11
N THR A 214 13.36 -12.84 1.67
CA THR A 214 13.46 -11.39 1.48
C THR A 214 13.73 -10.70 2.83
N PHE A 215 14.54 -9.63 2.81
CA PHE A 215 14.85 -8.77 3.95
C PHE A 215 14.93 -7.30 3.48
N ILE A 216 13.78 -6.62 3.40
CA ILE A 216 13.71 -5.20 3.00
C ILE A 216 13.77 -4.34 4.26
N VAL A 217 14.78 -3.49 4.39
CA VAL A 217 14.94 -2.61 5.55
C VAL A 217 14.46 -1.21 5.22
N GLU A 218 13.72 -0.59 6.13
CA GLU A 218 13.28 0.80 6.06
C GLU A 218 13.72 1.61 7.29
N THR A 219 14.02 2.90 7.08
CA THR A 219 14.30 3.87 8.16
C THR A 219 14.06 5.30 7.69
N ASP A 220 13.87 6.24 8.61
CA ASP A 220 13.76 7.66 8.29
C ASP A 220 15.12 8.25 7.86
N GLU A 221 15.08 9.32 7.06
CA GLU A 221 16.30 9.95 6.52
C GLU A 221 17.25 10.45 7.62
N GLY A 222 16.70 10.92 8.75
CA GLY A 222 17.51 11.38 9.88
C GLY A 222 18.28 10.23 10.53
N THR A 223 17.63 9.09 10.75
CA THR A 223 18.24 7.87 11.29
C THR A 223 19.28 7.31 10.33
N TRP A 224 18.96 7.25 9.03
CA TRP A 224 19.87 6.81 7.96
C TRP A 224 21.19 7.60 7.97
N ARG A 225 21.12 8.94 8.01
CA ARG A 225 22.30 9.81 8.08
C ARG A 225 23.07 9.66 9.40
N ARG A 226 22.38 9.62 10.55
CA ARG A 226 23.02 9.46 11.86
C ARG A 226 23.78 8.14 11.99
N ALA A 227 23.30 7.09 11.33
CA ALA A 227 23.96 5.79 11.25
C ALA A 227 25.10 5.73 10.21
N GLY A 228 25.35 6.81 9.46
CA GLY A 228 26.41 6.86 8.44
C GLY A 228 26.16 5.96 7.23
N LEU A 229 24.89 5.72 6.89
CA LEU A 229 24.48 4.81 5.80
C LEU A 229 24.31 5.54 4.46
N ASP A 230 24.68 6.82 4.39
CA ASP A 230 24.58 7.69 3.21
C ASP A 230 25.85 7.80 2.37
N GLY A 231 26.86 6.97 2.68
CA GLY A 231 28.15 7.00 2.00
C GLY A 231 28.22 6.26 0.65
N PHE A 232 27.21 5.46 0.28
CA PHE A 232 27.24 4.70 -0.98
C PHE A 232 26.92 5.59 -2.19
N ASP A 233 27.78 5.56 -3.21
CA ASP A 233 27.57 6.33 -4.45
C ASP A 233 26.45 5.70 -5.30
N MET A 234 25.29 6.34 -5.28
CA MET A 234 24.11 5.90 -6.02
C MET A 234 24.26 5.96 -7.54
N SER A 235 25.26 6.67 -8.07
CA SER A 235 25.59 6.71 -9.50
C SER A 235 26.35 5.48 -10.00
N THR A 236 26.78 4.61 -9.07
CA THR A 236 27.46 3.36 -9.39
C THR A 236 26.61 2.46 -10.30
N PRO A 237 27.19 1.85 -11.34
CA PRO A 237 26.46 0.95 -12.25
C PRO A 237 25.70 -0.18 -11.53
N PRO A 238 24.63 -0.73 -12.13
CA PRO A 238 23.97 -1.93 -11.64
C PRO A 238 24.96 -3.08 -11.40
N GLY A 239 24.74 -3.85 -10.32
CA GLY A 239 25.54 -5.02 -9.93
C GLY A 239 26.38 -4.81 -8.66
N GLN A 240 26.71 -3.58 -8.29
CA GLN A 240 27.38 -3.27 -7.01
C GLN A 240 26.36 -3.07 -5.89
N SER A 241 26.74 -3.44 -4.67
CA SER A 241 25.89 -3.36 -3.48
C SER A 241 26.57 -2.60 -2.34
N ASP A 242 25.76 -1.98 -1.49
CA ASP A 242 26.22 -1.26 -0.29
C ASP A 242 26.57 -2.24 0.85
N LEU A 243 27.83 -2.67 0.87
CA LEU A 243 28.38 -3.61 1.88
C LEU A 243 28.60 -2.95 3.25
N VAL A 244 28.57 -1.62 3.35
CA VAL A 244 28.64 -0.92 4.64
C VAL A 244 27.29 -1.05 5.34
N SER A 245 26.22 -0.72 4.63
CA SER A 245 24.86 -0.90 5.12
C SER A 245 24.54 -2.36 5.41
N GLN A 246 25.00 -3.29 4.57
CA GLN A 246 24.82 -4.73 4.84
C GLN A 246 25.35 -5.13 6.22
N ARG A 247 26.62 -4.83 6.52
CA ARG A 247 27.25 -5.22 7.80
C ARG A 247 26.59 -4.57 9.01
N TYR A 248 26.28 -3.28 8.91
CA TYR A 248 25.57 -2.57 9.97
C TYR A 248 24.19 -3.21 10.27
N LEU A 249 23.45 -3.58 9.22
CA LEU A 249 22.12 -4.17 9.37
C LEU A 249 22.16 -5.64 9.82
N GLU A 250 23.16 -6.41 9.40
CA GLU A 250 23.44 -7.75 9.93
C GLU A 250 23.68 -7.70 11.44
N GLU A 251 24.54 -6.79 11.91
CA GLU A 251 24.81 -6.61 13.34
C GLU A 251 23.58 -6.12 14.09
N LEU A 252 22.86 -5.14 13.51
CA LEU A 252 21.66 -4.59 14.14
C LEU A 252 20.60 -5.66 14.34
N PHE A 253 20.33 -6.52 13.36
CA PHE A 253 19.23 -7.49 13.44
C PHE A 253 19.65 -8.91 13.85
N ALA A 254 20.93 -9.14 14.20
CA ALA A 254 21.48 -10.47 14.50
C ALA A 254 20.65 -11.30 15.49
N ASP A 255 20.07 -10.67 16.51
CA ASP A 255 19.22 -11.32 17.52
C ASP A 255 17.84 -11.75 17.01
N GLN A 256 17.35 -11.15 15.92
CA GLN A 256 16.06 -11.48 15.30
C GLN A 256 16.17 -12.43 14.11
N ILE A 257 17.39 -12.70 13.64
CA ILE A 257 17.69 -13.62 12.54
C ILE A 257 18.73 -14.68 12.93
N ASP A 258 18.91 -14.96 14.22
CA ASP A 258 19.85 -15.95 14.76
C ASP A 258 21.29 -15.85 14.19
N GLY A 259 21.74 -14.62 13.94
CA GLY A 259 23.06 -14.31 13.38
C GLY A 259 23.27 -14.73 11.93
N HIS A 260 22.21 -15.09 11.20
CA HIS A 260 22.29 -15.42 9.79
C HIS A 260 22.73 -14.21 8.95
N PRO A 261 23.57 -14.40 7.91
CA PRO A 261 24.02 -13.31 7.06
C PRO A 261 22.88 -12.74 6.20
N LEU A 262 23.02 -11.47 5.86
CA LEU A 262 22.29 -10.86 4.76
C LEU A 262 22.99 -11.21 3.43
N VAL A 263 22.21 -11.22 2.36
CA VAL A 263 22.66 -11.49 1.00
C VAL A 263 22.37 -10.24 0.18
N ALA A 264 23.37 -9.70 -0.49
CA ALA A 264 23.23 -8.52 -1.34
C ALA A 264 23.08 -8.92 -2.81
N ASN A 265 22.20 -8.22 -3.53
CA ASN A 265 22.00 -8.39 -4.97
C ASN A 265 21.63 -7.04 -5.60
N ASN A 266 22.65 -6.24 -5.92
CA ASN A 266 22.48 -4.85 -6.35
C ASN A 266 21.76 -3.99 -5.28
N SER A 267 22.00 -4.30 -4.01
CA SER A 267 21.31 -3.71 -2.85
C SER A 267 21.84 -2.30 -2.58
N ARG A 268 20.97 -1.30 -2.74
CA ARG A 268 21.27 0.13 -2.57
C ARG A 268 20.08 0.86 -1.97
N TRP A 269 20.33 1.93 -1.22
CA TRP A 269 19.28 2.74 -0.62
C TRP A 269 18.49 3.52 -1.68
N ALA A 270 17.18 3.61 -1.51
CA ALA A 270 16.31 4.42 -2.38
C ALA A 270 15.15 5.00 -1.58
N ASN A 271 14.44 5.95 -2.20
CA ASN A 271 13.11 6.37 -1.77
C ASN A 271 12.09 5.73 -2.69
N PHE A 272 10.97 5.26 -2.12
CA PHE A 272 9.91 4.72 -2.94
C PHE A 272 9.21 5.85 -3.70
N ARG A 273 8.99 5.66 -5.01
CA ARG A 273 8.31 6.63 -5.88
C ARG A 273 6.96 6.08 -6.29
N THR A 274 5.89 6.60 -5.70
CA THR A 274 4.52 6.31 -6.11
C THR A 274 4.22 7.08 -7.39
N ARG A 275 3.98 6.35 -8.47
CA ARG A 275 3.78 6.87 -9.81
C ARG A 275 2.31 6.78 -10.18
N ARG A 276 1.76 7.87 -10.69
CA ARG A 276 0.40 7.93 -11.26
C ARG A 276 0.48 8.56 -12.65
N THR A 277 -0.23 7.98 -13.60
CA THR A 277 -0.23 8.48 -14.98
C THR A 277 -1.67 8.61 -15.47
N ARG A 278 -1.99 9.76 -16.06
CA ARG A 278 -3.35 10.11 -16.48
C ARG A 278 -3.82 9.30 -17.70
N ARG A 279 -2.96 9.14 -18.70
CA ARG A 279 -3.16 8.34 -19.91
C ARG A 279 -2.11 7.24 -20.01
N TRP A 280 -2.49 6.08 -20.52
CA TRP A 280 -1.64 4.87 -20.51
C TRP A 280 -1.23 4.45 -21.92
N HIS A 281 -1.60 5.24 -22.93
CA HIS A 281 -1.22 5.02 -24.31
C HIS A 281 -0.94 6.34 -25.03
N ALA A 282 -0.12 6.27 -26.08
CA ALA A 282 0.33 7.37 -26.92
C ALA A 282 0.49 6.90 -28.38
N ARG A 283 0.90 7.82 -29.24
CA ARG A 283 1.26 7.53 -30.63
C ARG A 283 2.73 7.88 -30.86
N ALA A 284 3.50 6.94 -31.39
CA ALA A 284 4.86 7.21 -31.80
C ALA A 284 4.90 8.08 -33.08
N ALA A 285 6.08 8.56 -33.47
CA ALA A 285 6.25 9.60 -34.50
C ALA A 285 5.74 9.21 -35.90
N GLN A 286 5.94 7.96 -36.32
CA GLN A 286 5.42 7.37 -37.56
C GLN A 286 4.01 6.81 -37.40
N GLY A 287 3.42 6.94 -36.21
CA GLY A 287 2.02 6.64 -35.92
C GLY A 287 1.78 5.27 -35.30
N THR A 288 2.81 4.48 -34.99
CA THR A 288 2.60 3.20 -34.28
C THR A 288 1.97 3.46 -32.91
N PRO A 289 0.85 2.79 -32.55
CA PRO A 289 0.29 2.90 -31.21
C PRO A 289 1.25 2.35 -30.16
N VAL A 290 1.35 3.05 -29.03
CA VAL A 290 2.21 2.70 -27.90
C VAL A 290 1.35 2.60 -26.66
N VAL A 291 1.45 1.50 -25.91
CA VAL A 291 0.82 1.33 -24.61
C VAL A 291 1.87 1.12 -23.53
N VAL A 292 1.68 1.75 -22.37
CA VAL A 292 2.60 1.67 -21.22
C VAL A 292 1.90 0.91 -20.09
N LEU A 293 2.56 -0.07 -19.48
CA LEU A 293 1.95 -0.91 -18.44
C LEU A 293 2.90 -1.27 -17.28
N GLY A 294 2.32 -1.76 -16.18
CA GLY A 294 3.06 -2.09 -14.96
C GLY A 294 3.79 -0.88 -14.37
N ASP A 295 4.96 -1.13 -13.77
CA ASP A 295 5.76 -0.10 -13.08
C ASP A 295 6.18 1.09 -13.98
N ALA A 296 6.09 0.93 -15.31
CA ALA A 296 6.33 2.01 -16.25
C ALA A 296 5.24 3.10 -16.17
N VAL A 297 3.98 2.73 -15.89
CA VAL A 297 2.83 3.65 -15.88
C VAL A 297 2.26 3.91 -14.48
N HIS A 298 2.33 2.95 -13.56
CA HIS A 298 1.87 3.11 -12.18
C HIS A 298 2.73 2.30 -11.22
N THR A 299 2.87 2.74 -9.97
CA THR A 299 3.53 1.94 -8.92
C THR A 299 2.73 1.99 -7.63
N ALA A 300 2.79 0.93 -6.83
CA ALA A 300 2.23 0.89 -5.49
C ALA A 300 3.30 0.43 -4.50
N HIS A 301 3.29 1.01 -3.30
CA HIS A 301 4.27 0.70 -2.26
C HIS A 301 4.35 -0.80 -1.98
N PHE A 302 5.56 -1.32 -1.80
CA PHE A 302 5.78 -2.76 -1.60
C PHE A 302 5.12 -3.30 -0.34
N SER A 303 4.78 -2.44 0.64
CA SER A 303 3.98 -2.85 1.81
C SER A 303 2.59 -3.38 1.47
N VAL A 304 2.11 -3.18 0.24
CA VAL A 304 0.84 -3.73 -0.27
C VAL A 304 1.08 -4.94 -1.20
N GLY A 305 2.33 -5.27 -1.52
CA GLY A 305 2.70 -6.51 -2.23
C GLY A 305 2.05 -6.70 -3.60
N SER A 306 1.78 -5.61 -4.35
CA SER A 306 0.89 -5.68 -5.53
C SER A 306 1.54 -5.34 -6.87
N GLY A 307 2.78 -4.83 -6.94
CA GLY A 307 3.37 -4.33 -8.19
C GLY A 307 3.44 -5.36 -9.33
N THR A 308 4.05 -6.52 -9.06
CA THR A 308 4.17 -7.61 -10.06
C THR A 308 2.80 -8.11 -10.51
N LYS A 309 1.89 -8.30 -9.55
CA LYS A 309 0.52 -8.72 -9.80
C LYS A 309 -0.22 -7.73 -10.71
N MET A 310 -0.15 -6.43 -10.40
CA MET A 310 -0.81 -5.40 -11.22
C MET A 310 -0.27 -5.37 -12.65
N ALA A 311 1.05 -5.53 -12.84
CA ALA A 311 1.64 -5.58 -14.18
C ALA A 311 1.13 -6.77 -15.02
N MET A 312 0.96 -7.94 -14.40
CA MET A 312 0.41 -9.12 -15.07
C MET A 312 -1.10 -8.99 -15.34
N GLU A 313 -1.85 -8.38 -14.43
CA GLU A 313 -3.26 -8.04 -14.67
C GLU A 313 -3.43 -7.02 -15.81
N ASP A 314 -2.54 -6.03 -15.91
CA ASP A 314 -2.54 -5.09 -17.03
C ASP A 314 -2.34 -5.83 -18.35
N ALA A 315 -1.33 -6.70 -18.42
CA ALA A 315 -1.06 -7.54 -19.58
C ALA A 315 -2.27 -8.43 -19.96
N ALA A 316 -2.91 -9.05 -18.98
CA ALA A 316 -4.11 -9.87 -19.18
C ALA A 316 -5.27 -9.05 -19.79
N VAL A 317 -5.55 -7.87 -19.25
CA VAL A 317 -6.64 -7.03 -19.74
C VAL A 317 -6.31 -6.44 -21.11
N LEU A 318 -5.07 -6.00 -21.34
CA LEU A 318 -4.63 -5.51 -22.64
C LEU A 318 -4.82 -6.58 -23.72
N ALA A 319 -4.39 -7.81 -23.45
CA ALA A 319 -4.53 -8.92 -24.40
C ALA A 319 -6.01 -9.25 -24.70
N GLN A 320 -6.89 -9.12 -23.70
CA GLN A 320 -8.33 -9.29 -23.88
C GLN A 320 -8.93 -8.16 -24.72
N THR A 321 -8.63 -6.89 -24.43
CA THR A 321 -9.21 -5.77 -25.18
C THR A 321 -8.71 -5.73 -26.62
N VAL A 322 -7.46 -6.10 -26.89
CA VAL A 322 -6.95 -6.27 -28.26
C VAL A 322 -7.71 -7.39 -28.99
N ALA A 323 -8.03 -8.49 -28.31
CA ALA A 323 -8.81 -9.58 -28.88
C ALA A 323 -10.28 -9.23 -29.11
N ASP A 324 -10.88 -8.37 -28.28
CA ASP A 324 -12.27 -7.93 -28.40
C ASP A 324 -12.45 -6.86 -29.50
N HIS A 325 -11.40 -6.05 -29.74
CA HIS A 325 -11.39 -4.95 -30.71
C HIS A 325 -10.46 -5.23 -31.91
N ARG A 326 -10.52 -6.45 -32.46
CA ARG A 326 -9.65 -6.85 -33.59
C ARG A 326 -9.75 -5.88 -34.76
N GLY A 327 -8.60 -5.34 -35.17
CA GLY A 327 -8.49 -4.38 -36.26
C GLY A 327 -8.65 -2.92 -35.85
N ASP A 328 -8.93 -2.62 -34.58
CA ASP A 328 -9.04 -1.27 -34.03
C ASP A 328 -8.25 -1.15 -32.72
N LEU A 329 -6.94 -0.91 -32.85
CA LEU A 329 -6.05 -0.77 -31.70
C LEU A 329 -6.36 0.49 -30.87
N ASP A 330 -6.89 1.57 -31.45
CA ASP A 330 -7.26 2.75 -30.67
C ASP A 330 -8.41 2.43 -29.71
N ALA A 331 -9.44 1.73 -30.20
CA ALA A 331 -10.54 1.28 -29.35
C ALA A 331 -10.06 0.28 -28.29
N ALA A 332 -9.15 -0.64 -28.65
CA ALA A 332 -8.59 -1.61 -27.72
C ALA A 332 -7.82 -0.94 -26.55
N LEU A 333 -6.99 0.06 -26.85
CA LEU A 333 -6.17 0.77 -25.86
C LEU A 333 -7.00 1.70 -24.99
N ALA A 334 -8.03 2.33 -25.54
CA ALA A 334 -9.00 3.10 -24.77
C ALA A 334 -9.77 2.21 -23.78
N ALA A 335 -10.27 1.06 -24.24
CA ALA A 335 -10.97 0.11 -23.38
C ALA A 335 -10.06 -0.45 -22.27
N PHE A 336 -8.79 -0.74 -22.59
CA PHE A 336 -7.80 -1.17 -21.60
C PHE A 336 -7.63 -0.14 -20.48
N GLU A 337 -7.45 1.14 -20.84
CA GLU A 337 -7.29 2.23 -19.88
C GLU A 337 -8.55 2.41 -19.00
N ASP A 338 -9.74 2.36 -19.60
CA ASP A 338 -11.02 2.52 -18.89
C ASP A 338 -11.28 1.41 -17.87
N ILE A 339 -10.82 0.18 -18.15
CA ILE A 339 -10.94 -0.94 -17.23
C ILE A 339 -9.89 -0.87 -16.11
N ARG A 340 -8.62 -0.65 -16.47
CA ARG A 340 -7.50 -0.81 -15.52
C ARG A 340 -7.25 0.41 -14.64
N ARG A 341 -7.42 1.62 -15.16
CA ARG A 341 -7.13 2.84 -14.37
C ARG A 341 -7.93 2.91 -13.07
N PRO A 342 -9.26 2.65 -13.02
CA PRO A 342 -10.01 2.64 -11.76
C PRO A 342 -9.58 1.52 -10.80
N GLN A 343 -9.18 0.35 -11.33
CA GLN A 343 -8.74 -0.79 -10.52
C GLN A 343 -7.40 -0.49 -9.83
N VAL A 344 -6.45 0.10 -10.57
CA VAL A 344 -5.14 0.52 -10.03
C VAL A 344 -5.29 1.68 -9.06
N ALA A 345 -6.09 2.70 -9.39
CA ALA A 345 -6.36 3.83 -8.49
C ALA A 345 -6.88 3.33 -7.14
N LYS A 346 -7.84 2.40 -7.14
CA LYS A 346 -8.36 1.78 -5.91
C LYS A 346 -7.26 1.13 -5.05
N ILE A 347 -6.29 0.45 -5.67
CA ILE A 347 -5.17 -0.16 -4.94
C ILE A 347 -4.26 0.93 -4.36
N GLN A 348 -3.85 1.90 -5.17
CA GLN A 348 -2.98 3.01 -4.74
C GLN A 348 -3.61 3.85 -3.62
N ASP A 349 -4.89 4.15 -3.72
CA ASP A 349 -5.61 4.95 -2.72
C ASP A 349 -5.80 4.16 -1.42
N SER A 350 -6.04 2.84 -1.53
CA SER A 350 -6.09 1.96 -0.35
C SER A 350 -4.75 1.77 0.34
N ALA A 351 -3.63 2.11 -0.31
CA ALA A 351 -2.29 2.03 0.26
C ALA A 351 -1.98 3.21 1.20
N MET A 352 -2.73 4.32 1.10
CA MET A 352 -2.41 5.57 1.79
C MET A 352 -2.30 5.44 3.32
N PRO A 353 -3.24 4.78 4.03
CA PRO A 353 -3.10 4.58 5.48
C PRO A 353 -1.88 3.73 5.84
N SER A 354 -1.50 2.77 4.97
CA SER A 354 -0.30 1.96 5.22
C SER A 354 0.98 2.75 4.98
N LEU A 355 1.03 3.58 3.93
CA LEU A 355 2.16 4.48 3.66
C LEU A 355 2.36 5.47 4.80
N SER A 356 1.29 6.12 5.23
CA SER A 356 1.29 7.01 6.39
C SER A 356 1.81 6.32 7.64
N TRP A 357 1.40 5.08 7.88
CA TRP A 357 1.91 4.30 9.01
C TRP A 357 3.43 4.10 8.96
N TRP A 358 3.95 3.79 7.76
CA TRP A 358 5.38 3.61 7.54
C TRP A 358 6.18 4.91 7.62
N ASP A 359 5.58 6.07 7.38
CA ASP A 359 6.27 7.35 7.63
C ASP A 359 6.46 7.63 9.14
N HIS A 360 5.63 7.03 10.01
CA HIS A 360 5.58 7.36 11.45
C HIS A 360 5.91 6.17 12.38
N PHE A 361 6.29 5.00 11.83
CA PHE A 361 6.49 3.77 12.63
C PHE A 361 7.43 3.94 13.82
N GLY A 362 8.46 4.80 13.68
CA GLY A 362 9.41 5.08 14.75
C GLY A 362 8.80 5.86 15.93
N GLU A 363 7.80 6.69 15.69
CA GLU A 363 7.03 7.36 16.75
C GLU A 363 6.13 6.36 17.48
N TYR A 364 5.41 5.54 16.72
CA TYR A 364 4.54 4.49 17.27
C TYR A 364 5.32 3.47 18.08
N TYR A 365 6.50 3.05 17.61
CA TYR A 365 7.37 2.12 18.32
C TYR A 365 7.78 2.68 19.68
N ARG A 366 8.08 3.98 19.76
CA ARG A 366 8.44 4.64 21.02
C ARG A 366 7.24 4.83 21.94
N ALA A 367 6.08 5.16 21.39
CA ALA A 367 4.89 5.54 22.16
C ALA A 367 4.07 4.35 22.70
N LEU A 368 4.01 3.23 21.96
CA LEU A 368 3.06 2.15 22.23
C LEU A 368 3.72 0.94 22.90
N GLU A 369 2.96 0.25 23.76
CA GLU A 369 3.33 -1.08 24.28
C GLU A 369 3.36 -2.11 23.14
N PRO A 370 4.14 -3.20 23.24
CA PRO A 370 4.36 -4.12 22.11
C PRO A 370 3.06 -4.73 21.55
N TRP A 371 2.13 -5.11 22.42
CA TRP A 371 0.83 -5.66 22.01
C TRP A 371 -0.01 -4.61 21.27
N GLN A 372 0.04 -3.35 21.73
CA GLN A 372 -0.72 -2.26 21.15
C GLN A 372 -0.09 -1.79 19.85
N PHE A 373 1.24 -1.81 19.74
CA PHE A 373 1.97 -1.55 18.51
C PHE A 373 1.58 -2.55 17.41
N GLY A 374 1.53 -3.84 17.74
CA GLY A 374 1.02 -4.88 16.85
C GLY A 374 -0.43 -4.66 16.42
N PHE A 375 -1.34 -4.40 17.39
CA PHE A 375 -2.74 -4.09 17.07
C PHE A 375 -2.88 -2.84 16.20
N HIS A 376 -2.14 -1.78 16.54
CA HIS A 376 -2.10 -0.52 15.82
C HIS A 376 -1.59 -0.69 14.38
N PHE A 377 -0.59 -1.56 14.16
CA PHE A 377 -0.15 -1.99 12.84
C PHE A 377 -1.31 -2.60 12.07
N PHE A 378 -1.90 -3.71 12.54
CA PHE A 378 -2.94 -4.41 11.77
C PHE A 378 -4.20 -3.57 11.53
N SER A 379 -4.61 -2.78 12.53
CA SER A 379 -5.83 -1.99 12.46
C SER A 379 -5.74 -0.76 11.54
N ARG A 380 -4.59 -0.53 10.88
CA ARG A 380 -4.45 0.50 9.83
C ARG A 380 -5.19 0.13 8.54
N ALA A 381 -5.44 -1.17 8.32
CA ALA A 381 -6.02 -1.68 7.08
C ALA A 381 -7.49 -2.12 7.22
N ILE A 382 -7.87 -2.64 8.38
CA ILE A 382 -9.22 -3.19 8.68
C ILE A 382 -9.56 -2.96 10.15
N SER A 383 -10.86 -2.92 10.48
CA SER A 383 -11.33 -2.75 11.86
C SER A 383 -11.15 -4.01 12.73
N ALA A 384 -11.33 -3.84 14.04
CA ALA A 384 -11.29 -4.94 15.01
C ALA A 384 -12.26 -6.06 14.64
N GLU A 385 -13.51 -5.76 14.33
CA GLU A 385 -14.48 -6.80 13.98
C GLU A 385 -14.18 -7.50 12.65
N LYS A 386 -13.60 -6.79 11.66
CA LYS A 386 -13.13 -7.43 10.43
C LYS A 386 -11.93 -8.34 10.67
N MET A 387 -11.02 -7.96 11.57
CA MET A 387 -9.91 -8.82 11.99
C MET A 387 -10.41 -10.04 12.75
N ARG A 388 -11.40 -9.86 13.63
CA ARG A 388 -11.99 -10.93 14.44
C ARG A 388 -12.58 -12.07 13.60
N VAL A 389 -13.14 -11.76 12.43
CA VAL A 389 -13.62 -12.78 11.49
C VAL A 389 -12.49 -13.69 10.99
N ARG A 390 -11.27 -13.15 10.83
CA ARG A 390 -10.09 -13.86 10.33
C ARG A 390 -9.33 -14.57 11.46
N ASP A 391 -9.11 -13.86 12.56
CA ASP A 391 -8.41 -14.34 13.74
C ASP A 391 -9.07 -13.78 15.01
N PRO A 392 -10.00 -14.52 15.62
CA PRO A 392 -10.67 -14.10 16.85
C PRO A 392 -9.71 -13.96 18.04
N ARG A 393 -8.61 -14.71 18.05
CA ARG A 393 -7.66 -14.74 19.18
C ARG A 393 -6.85 -13.45 19.21
N PHE A 394 -6.35 -13.01 18.05
CA PHE A 394 -5.59 -11.76 17.93
C PHE A 394 -6.31 -10.55 18.56
N VAL A 395 -7.58 -10.34 18.20
CA VAL A 395 -8.37 -9.22 18.74
C VAL A 395 -8.65 -9.40 20.23
N SER A 396 -9.00 -10.63 20.64
CA SER A 396 -9.26 -10.93 22.06
C SER A 396 -8.03 -10.74 22.95
N ASP A 397 -6.83 -11.00 22.43
CA ASP A 397 -5.57 -10.78 23.16
C ASP A 397 -5.28 -9.29 23.35
N ALA A 398 -5.53 -8.46 22.33
CA ALA A 398 -5.41 -7.01 22.45
C ALA A 398 -6.42 -6.43 23.46
N GLU A 399 -7.69 -6.86 23.42
CA GLU A 399 -8.72 -6.44 24.38
C GLU A 399 -8.39 -6.88 25.81
N ARG A 400 -7.83 -8.08 25.98
CA ARG A 400 -7.39 -8.59 27.28
C ARG A 400 -6.23 -7.79 27.83
N ALA A 401 -5.26 -7.44 26.99
CA ALA A 401 -4.13 -6.59 27.37
C ALA A 401 -4.61 -5.21 27.80
N TRP A 402 -5.52 -4.59 27.02
CA TRP A 402 -6.18 -3.34 27.39
C TRP A 402 -6.91 -3.44 28.74
N ASN A 403 -7.77 -4.45 28.90
CA ASN A 403 -8.55 -4.62 30.13
C ASN A 403 -7.65 -4.89 31.36
N THR A 404 -6.52 -5.56 31.17
CA THR A 404 -5.52 -5.76 32.23
C THR A 404 -4.88 -4.44 32.67
N GLN A 405 -4.62 -3.54 31.71
CA GLN A 405 -4.01 -2.23 31.96
C GLN A 405 -5.00 -1.20 32.52
N HIS A 406 -6.26 -1.24 32.08
CA HIS A 406 -7.26 -0.19 32.33
C HIS A 406 -8.45 -0.62 33.20
N GLY A 407 -8.65 -1.92 33.41
CA GLY A 407 -9.73 -2.47 34.24
C GLY A 407 -11.12 -2.51 33.59
N ALA A 408 -11.25 -2.08 32.33
CA ALA A 408 -12.49 -2.09 31.57
C ALA A 408 -12.22 -2.26 30.05
N THR A 409 -13.27 -2.46 29.26
CA THR A 409 -13.18 -2.49 27.79
C THR A 409 -12.77 -1.13 27.22
N PRO A 410 -12.27 -1.05 25.96
CA PRO A 410 -11.86 0.23 25.36
C PRO A 410 -12.92 1.33 25.43
N LEU A 411 -14.21 1.00 25.26
CA LEU A 411 -15.27 2.00 25.30
C LEU A 411 -15.74 2.35 26.70
N ASP A 412 -15.64 1.40 27.64
CA ASP A 412 -16.11 1.58 29.03
C ASP A 412 -14.99 2.03 29.98
N THR A 413 -13.78 2.28 29.44
CA THR A 413 -12.65 2.78 30.23
C THR A 413 -12.86 4.25 30.57
N PRO A 414 -12.85 4.64 31.86
CA PRO A 414 -13.01 6.05 32.21
C PRO A 414 -11.97 6.96 31.54
N LEU A 415 -12.38 8.17 31.18
CA LEU A 415 -11.52 9.19 30.60
C LEU A 415 -11.63 10.50 31.38
N ALA A 416 -10.53 10.89 32.03
CA ALA A 416 -10.44 12.18 32.70
C ALA A 416 -10.14 13.29 31.68
N ILE A 417 -10.93 14.36 31.71
CA ILE A 417 -10.73 15.59 30.95
C ILE A 417 -10.89 16.74 31.94
N GLY A 418 -9.77 17.36 32.35
CA GLY A 418 -9.79 18.38 33.39
C GLY A 418 -10.38 17.85 34.70
N ALA A 419 -11.35 18.58 35.26
CA ALA A 419 -12.06 18.19 36.47
C ALA A 419 -13.14 17.10 36.28
N VAL A 420 -13.51 16.75 35.03
CA VAL A 420 -14.58 15.78 34.74
C VAL A 420 -14.03 14.43 34.33
N THR A 421 -14.79 13.36 34.61
CA THR A 421 -14.46 12.00 34.18
C THR A 421 -15.65 11.40 33.44
N LEU A 422 -15.43 11.10 32.16
CA LEU A 422 -16.39 10.40 31.32
C LEU A 422 -16.34 8.90 31.63
N GLY A 423 -17.51 8.26 31.74
CA GLY A 423 -17.69 6.82 31.91
C GLY A 423 -17.73 6.04 30.60
N SER A 424 -17.88 6.73 29.46
CA SER A 424 -17.77 6.14 28.10
C SER A 424 -16.80 6.94 27.25
N ARG A 425 -16.08 6.26 26.37
CA ARG A 425 -15.22 6.86 25.32
C ARG A 425 -15.88 6.89 23.95
N LEU A 426 -17.09 6.34 23.82
CA LEU A 426 -17.99 6.64 22.70
C LEU A 426 -18.98 7.72 23.18
N LEU A 427 -18.86 8.91 22.62
CA LEU A 427 -19.58 10.11 23.05
C LEU A 427 -20.67 10.49 22.04
N GLN A 428 -21.77 11.05 22.55
CA GLN A 428 -22.80 11.70 21.75
C GLN A 428 -22.51 13.19 21.64
N ILE A 429 -22.76 13.77 20.47
CA ILE A 429 -22.72 15.21 20.28
C ILE A 429 -24.12 15.76 20.56
N THR A 430 -24.27 16.55 21.63
CA THR A 430 -25.57 17.15 22.01
C THR A 430 -25.77 18.53 21.40
N GLU A 431 -24.67 19.25 21.14
CA GLU A 431 -24.67 20.53 20.42
C GLU A 431 -23.49 20.56 19.45
N PHE A 432 -23.75 20.95 18.21
CA PHE A 432 -22.76 20.98 17.13
C PHE A 432 -22.78 22.33 16.43
N SER A 433 -21.73 23.11 16.60
CA SER A 433 -21.54 24.40 15.91
C SER A 433 -20.11 24.57 15.42
N ASN A 434 -19.84 25.66 14.70
CA ASN A 434 -18.48 25.94 14.24
C ASN A 434 -17.54 26.30 15.40
N ASP A 435 -18.03 26.91 16.46
CA ASP A 435 -17.19 27.46 17.52
C ASP A 435 -17.25 26.66 18.82
N SER A 436 -18.26 25.81 18.98
CA SER A 436 -18.46 24.97 20.17
C SER A 436 -19.05 23.60 19.85
N LEU A 437 -18.56 22.58 20.56
CA LEU A 437 -19.02 21.19 20.52
C LEU A 437 -19.32 20.71 21.93
N HIS A 438 -20.52 20.19 22.16
CA HIS A 438 -20.91 19.61 23.44
C HIS A 438 -20.97 18.09 23.31
N PHE A 439 -20.16 17.40 24.09
CA PHE A 439 -20.09 15.95 24.16
C PHE A 439 -20.76 15.45 25.43
N SER A 440 -21.41 14.29 25.36
CA SER A 440 -21.95 13.59 26.52
C SER A 440 -21.74 12.09 26.42
N ASP A 441 -21.47 11.45 27.56
CA ASP A 441 -21.56 9.99 27.72
C ASP A 441 -22.95 9.51 28.21
N GLY A 442 -23.91 10.44 28.31
CA GLY A 442 -25.25 10.24 28.87
C GLY A 442 -25.39 10.64 30.35
N THR A 443 -24.27 10.85 31.06
CA THR A 443 -24.23 11.23 32.47
C THR A 443 -23.40 12.48 32.74
N THR A 444 -22.28 12.61 32.05
CA THR A 444 -21.30 13.67 32.15
C THR A 444 -21.13 14.33 30.79
N SER A 445 -20.87 15.63 30.78
CA SER A 445 -20.66 16.38 29.55
C SER A 445 -19.34 17.14 29.56
N VAL A 446 -18.77 17.29 28.37
CA VAL A 446 -17.54 18.04 28.09
C VAL A 446 -17.83 19.01 26.97
N VAL A 447 -17.34 20.24 27.11
CA VAL A 447 -17.44 21.27 26.07
C VAL A 447 -16.07 21.47 25.43
N ALA A 448 -16.03 21.58 24.11
CA ALA A 448 -14.86 22.02 23.37
C ALA A 448 -15.17 23.31 22.60
N GLU A 449 -14.23 24.25 22.58
CA GLU A 449 -14.39 25.55 21.93
C GLU A 449 -13.16 25.95 21.08
N THR A 450 -13.37 26.84 20.10
CA THR A 450 -12.28 27.38 19.25
C THR A 450 -11.43 28.44 19.96
N SER A 451 -12.00 29.20 20.91
CA SER A 451 -11.26 30.16 21.73
C SER A 451 -11.05 29.64 23.15
N THR A 452 -9.84 29.20 23.46
CA THR A 452 -9.52 28.68 24.81
C THR A 452 -9.08 29.81 25.74
N GLY A 453 -9.92 30.14 26.71
CA GLY A 453 -9.64 31.13 27.76
C GLY A 453 -10.13 30.73 29.15
N GLU A 454 -10.95 29.68 29.24
CA GLU A 454 -11.49 29.16 30.49
C GLU A 454 -10.77 27.88 30.92
N PRO A 455 -10.47 27.72 32.23
CA PRO A 455 -9.98 26.45 32.75
C PRO A 455 -11.04 25.35 32.54
N ASP A 456 -10.60 24.11 32.26
CA ASP A 456 -11.44 22.93 32.04
C ASP A 456 -12.24 22.85 30.73
N VAL A 457 -11.97 23.72 29.75
CA VAL A 457 -12.56 23.63 28.39
C VAL A 457 -11.60 22.95 27.41
N ALA A 458 -12.10 22.01 26.61
CA ALA A 458 -11.32 21.37 25.56
C ALA A 458 -11.15 22.31 24.35
N ALA A 459 -10.06 22.18 23.61
CA ALA A 459 -9.84 22.95 22.39
C ALA A 459 -10.46 22.27 21.16
N ILE A 460 -10.95 23.02 20.18
CA ILE A 460 -11.29 22.49 18.86
C ILE A 460 -10.12 22.69 17.89
N PHE A 461 -9.77 21.63 17.16
CA PHE A 461 -8.89 21.71 16.00
C PHE A 461 -9.60 21.15 14.75
N THR A 462 -9.48 21.85 13.62
CA THR A 462 -10.04 21.38 12.34
C THR A 462 -8.91 20.78 11.50
N ALA A 463 -8.95 19.46 11.30
CA ALA A 463 -7.98 18.75 10.49
C ALA A 463 -8.03 19.20 9.02
N PRO A 464 -6.89 19.23 8.32
CA PRO A 464 -6.84 19.64 6.92
C PRO A 464 -7.54 18.61 6.02
N ASP A 465 -8.17 19.10 4.95
CA ASP A 465 -8.70 18.25 3.88
C ASP A 465 -7.58 17.93 2.87
N ALA A 466 -6.71 17.00 3.26
CA ALA A 466 -5.54 16.62 2.49
C ALA A 466 -5.33 15.10 2.50
N ASP A 467 -5.17 14.53 1.30
CA ASP A 467 -4.79 13.14 1.09
C ASP A 467 -3.26 13.02 1.05
N ARG A 468 -2.63 13.15 2.22
CA ARG A 468 -1.17 13.05 2.39
C ARG A 468 -0.84 12.06 3.51
N THR A 469 0.35 11.47 3.42
CA THR A 469 0.83 10.50 4.42
C THR A 469 1.27 11.15 5.72
N SER A 470 1.56 12.46 5.72
CA SER A 470 2.06 13.25 6.85
C SER A 470 1.40 14.63 6.92
N LEU A 471 1.34 15.21 8.12
CA LEU A 471 0.90 16.59 8.32
C LEU A 471 1.91 17.58 7.71
N ASP A 472 1.44 18.62 7.02
CA ASP A 472 2.33 19.68 6.56
C ASP A 472 2.85 20.53 7.72
N VAL A 473 3.86 21.36 7.44
CA VAL A 473 4.54 22.19 8.44
C VAL A 473 3.58 23.21 9.06
N VAL A 474 2.63 23.75 8.29
CA VAL A 474 1.67 24.75 8.78
C VAL A 474 0.73 24.10 9.78
N THR A 475 0.10 22.98 9.41
CA THR A 475 -0.81 22.24 10.32
C THR A 475 -0.09 21.79 11.59
N ARG A 476 1.16 21.31 11.49
CA ARG A 476 1.95 20.93 12.68
C ARG A 476 2.23 22.11 13.59
N THR A 477 2.61 23.25 13.02
CA THR A 477 2.89 24.47 13.80
C THR A 477 1.64 24.94 14.52
N GLU A 478 0.49 24.98 13.84
CA GLU A 478 -0.80 25.35 14.44
C GLU A 478 -1.20 24.40 15.58
N LEU A 479 -1.00 23.09 15.41
CA LEU A 479 -1.22 22.11 16.47
C LEU A 479 -0.29 22.32 17.66
N ASP A 480 1.00 22.59 17.42
CA ASP A 480 1.99 22.82 18.48
C ASP A 480 1.66 24.09 19.27
N GLU A 481 1.25 25.17 18.59
CA GLU A 481 0.79 26.42 19.21
C GLU A 481 -0.49 26.22 20.03
N LEU A 482 -1.43 25.41 19.54
CA LEU A 482 -2.63 25.04 20.29
C LEU A 482 -2.27 24.23 21.54
N CYS A 483 -1.44 23.21 21.40
CA CYS A 483 -1.05 22.33 22.50
C CYS A 483 -0.19 23.03 23.54
N ALA A 484 0.58 24.06 23.16
CA ALA A 484 1.37 24.89 24.07
C ALA A 484 0.49 25.66 25.08
N GLN A 485 -0.79 25.89 24.76
CA GLN A 485 -1.79 26.47 25.67
C GLN A 485 -2.27 25.47 26.73
N LYS A 486 -1.88 24.20 26.62
CA LYS A 486 -2.20 23.09 27.53
C LYS A 486 -3.71 22.92 27.76
N PRO A 487 -4.53 22.78 26.70
CA PRO A 487 -5.94 22.47 26.86
C PRO A 487 -6.11 21.13 27.59
N VAL A 488 -7.23 20.97 28.31
CA VAL A 488 -7.51 19.74 29.06
C VAL A 488 -7.78 18.53 28.16
N ALA A 489 -8.21 18.79 26.92
CA ALA A 489 -8.31 17.84 25.81
C ALA A 489 -8.38 18.62 24.48
N VAL A 490 -8.22 17.93 23.35
CA VAL A 490 -8.46 18.50 22.01
C VAL A 490 -9.51 17.67 21.28
N ALA A 491 -10.54 18.32 20.75
CA ALA A 491 -11.50 17.75 19.83
C ALA A 491 -11.03 18.00 18.39
N VAL A 492 -10.71 16.93 17.66
CA VAL A 492 -10.25 17.00 16.26
C VAL A 492 -11.41 16.65 15.34
N ARG A 493 -11.80 17.58 14.46
CA ARG A 493 -12.92 17.42 13.50
C ARG A 493 -12.53 17.74 12.06
N GLY A 494 -13.44 17.56 11.11
CA GLY A 494 -13.25 17.94 9.71
C GLY A 494 -12.17 17.12 9.01
N GLY A 495 -11.71 17.55 7.84
CA GLY A 495 -10.69 16.85 7.06
C GLY A 495 -11.08 15.43 6.63
N THR A 496 -10.06 14.61 6.32
CA THR A 496 -10.22 13.21 5.94
C THR A 496 -10.13 12.29 7.16
N ALA A 497 -10.54 11.03 6.98
CA ALA A 497 -10.39 10.01 8.02
C ALA A 497 -8.93 9.82 8.47
N LEU A 498 -7.97 10.04 7.57
CA LEU A 498 -6.53 9.93 7.83
C LEU A 498 -5.98 11.20 8.49
N SER A 499 -6.31 12.39 7.98
CA SER A 499 -5.79 13.63 8.56
C SER A 499 -6.25 13.85 10.00
N ARG A 500 -7.51 13.47 10.34
CA ARG A 500 -7.98 13.46 11.74
C ARG A 500 -7.14 12.57 12.64
N VAL A 501 -6.79 11.37 12.17
CA VAL A 501 -5.96 10.43 12.93
C VAL A 501 -4.55 10.97 13.09
N LEU A 502 -3.95 11.54 12.04
CA LEU A 502 -2.61 12.15 12.12
C LEU A 502 -2.56 13.31 13.12
N CYS A 503 -3.55 14.20 13.11
CA CYS A 503 -3.65 15.27 14.11
C CYS A 503 -3.78 14.68 15.53
N ALA A 504 -4.64 13.67 15.71
CA ALA A 504 -4.84 13.03 17.01
C ALA A 504 -3.55 12.33 17.51
N GLU A 505 -2.86 11.58 16.68
CA GLU A 505 -1.60 10.92 17.00
C GLU A 505 -0.50 11.94 17.34
N HIS A 506 -0.36 13.02 16.57
CA HIS A 506 0.59 14.10 16.87
C HIS A 506 0.35 14.71 18.24
N ILE A 507 -0.89 15.08 18.56
CA ILE A 507 -1.26 15.63 19.88
C ILE A 507 -0.95 14.63 21.00
N ARG A 508 -1.35 13.36 20.83
CA ARG A 508 -1.23 12.34 21.88
C ARG A 508 0.22 11.92 22.12
N PHE A 509 0.99 11.68 21.06
CA PHE A 509 2.34 11.15 21.19
C PHE A 509 3.38 12.22 21.52
N THR A 510 3.21 13.44 20.97
CA THR A 510 4.11 14.58 21.20
C THR A 510 3.75 15.35 22.46
N HIS A 511 2.47 15.72 22.61
CA HIS A 511 2.02 16.66 23.67
C HIS A 511 1.36 15.98 24.87
N ARG A 512 0.99 14.69 24.75
CA ARG A 512 0.36 13.90 25.83
C ARG A 512 -0.95 14.51 26.33
N ILE A 513 -1.68 15.16 25.43
CA ILE A 513 -3.01 15.73 25.70
C ILE A 513 -4.09 14.75 25.21
N PRO A 514 -5.17 14.49 25.99
CA PRO A 514 -6.26 13.64 25.57
C PRO A 514 -6.94 14.16 24.29
N VAL A 515 -7.29 13.25 23.37
CA VAL A 515 -7.96 13.62 22.11
C VAL A 515 -9.31 12.95 21.95
N ILE A 516 -10.32 13.78 21.63
CA ILE A 516 -11.63 13.34 21.15
C ILE A 516 -11.61 13.44 19.62
N VAL A 517 -11.70 12.32 18.92
CA VAL A 517 -11.86 12.34 17.46
C VAL A 517 -13.34 12.50 17.14
N VAL A 518 -13.69 13.62 16.49
CA VAL A 518 -15.02 13.88 15.94
C VAL A 518 -15.03 13.35 14.52
N ASP A 519 -15.54 12.13 14.36
CA ASP A 519 -15.49 11.36 13.14
C ASP A 519 -16.77 11.49 12.32
N GLN A 520 -16.68 11.07 11.05
CA GLN A 520 -17.81 11.15 10.12
C GLN A 520 -18.36 9.75 9.82
N PRO A 521 -19.69 9.59 9.63
CA PRO A 521 -20.28 8.30 9.23
C PRO A 521 -19.69 7.71 7.94
N THR A 522 -19.24 8.56 7.01
CA THR A 522 -18.53 8.13 5.78
C THR A 522 -17.23 7.37 6.06
N SER A 523 -16.61 7.62 7.22
CA SER A 523 -15.33 7.03 7.61
C SER A 523 -15.44 5.56 8.00
N LEU A 524 -16.65 5.07 8.31
CA LEU A 524 -16.90 3.65 8.57
C LEU A 524 -16.49 2.80 7.37
N ARG A 525 -16.88 3.24 6.16
CA ARG A 525 -16.51 2.57 4.91
C ARG A 525 -15.01 2.65 4.65
N ALA A 526 -14.40 3.81 4.90
CA ALA A 526 -12.97 4.02 4.70
C ALA A 526 -12.12 3.10 5.58
N ARG A 527 -12.51 2.92 6.86
CA ARG A 527 -11.83 2.03 7.83
C ARG A 527 -12.35 0.59 7.82
N ARG A 528 -13.33 0.30 6.96
CA ARG A 528 -13.99 -1.02 6.85
C ARG A 528 -14.63 -1.48 8.16
N ALA A 529 -15.04 -0.54 9.01
CA ALA A 529 -15.73 -0.82 10.25
C ALA A 529 -17.16 -1.35 9.98
N VAL A 530 -17.66 -2.21 10.86
CA VAL A 530 -19.02 -2.74 10.73
C VAL A 530 -20.09 -1.76 11.20
N ASP A 531 -19.75 -0.92 12.19
CA ASP A 531 -20.58 0.16 12.73
C ASP A 531 -19.71 1.21 13.48
N GLU A 532 -20.36 2.23 14.03
CA GLU A 532 -19.71 3.29 14.82
C GLU A 532 -19.00 2.77 16.08
N ARG A 533 -19.56 1.73 16.72
CA ARG A 533 -18.99 1.15 17.95
C ARG A 533 -17.68 0.43 17.65
N ASP A 534 -17.64 -0.39 16.59
CA ASP A 534 -16.43 -1.04 16.10
C ASP A 534 -15.37 -0.01 15.68
N CYS A 535 -15.77 1.05 14.95
CA CYS A 535 -14.85 2.12 14.55
C CYS A 535 -14.23 2.82 15.77
N ALA A 536 -15.06 3.24 16.73
CA ALA A 536 -14.60 3.90 17.95
C ALA A 536 -13.69 2.98 18.80
N ALA A 537 -14.13 1.74 19.04
CA ALA A 537 -13.35 0.77 19.80
C ALA A 537 -12.00 0.49 19.13
N THR A 538 -11.97 0.36 17.80
CA THR A 538 -10.73 0.18 17.03
C THR A 538 -9.79 1.37 17.20
N LEU A 539 -10.29 2.61 17.06
CA LEU A 539 -9.47 3.82 17.21
C LEU A 539 -8.88 3.95 18.62
N ILE A 540 -9.66 3.63 19.66
CA ILE A 540 -9.20 3.71 21.05
C ILE A 540 -8.21 2.58 21.38
N LEU A 541 -8.57 1.33 21.06
CA LEU A 541 -7.73 0.17 21.33
C LEU A 541 -6.38 0.25 20.62
N SER A 542 -6.36 0.79 19.40
CA SER A 542 -5.13 1.02 18.65
C SER A 542 -4.34 2.25 19.08
N GLY A 543 -4.82 3.03 20.04
CA GLY A 543 -4.11 4.23 20.46
C GLY A 543 -4.10 5.31 19.38
N ARG A 544 -5.19 5.48 18.63
CA ARG A 544 -5.40 6.63 17.72
C ARG A 544 -6.28 7.72 18.32
N ALA A 545 -7.08 7.40 19.32
CA ALA A 545 -7.95 8.33 20.02
C ALA A 545 -8.04 7.98 21.51
N ASP A 546 -8.42 8.95 22.34
CA ASP A 546 -8.83 8.67 23.73
C ASP A 546 -10.34 8.53 23.84
N ALA A 547 -11.10 9.28 23.04
CA ALA A 547 -12.54 9.12 22.85
C ALA A 547 -12.93 9.44 21.40
N VAL A 548 -14.13 9.00 21.00
CA VAL A 548 -14.67 9.20 19.65
C VAL A 548 -16.12 9.65 19.76
N ALA A 549 -16.49 10.63 18.93
CA ALA A 549 -17.86 11.04 18.68
C ALA A 549 -18.12 11.03 17.18
N PHE A 550 -19.36 10.81 16.74
CA PHE A 550 -19.72 10.89 15.32
C PHE A 550 -20.55 12.14 15.06
N GLU A 551 -20.24 12.86 13.98
CA GLU A 551 -21.06 13.96 13.50
C GLU A 551 -22.49 13.46 13.21
N PRO A 552 -23.53 14.21 13.60
CA PRO A 552 -24.90 13.85 13.28
C PRO A 552 -25.06 13.75 11.76
N THR A 553 -25.69 12.68 11.28
CA THR A 553 -26.04 12.55 9.86
C THR A 553 -26.96 13.72 9.47
N ALA A 554 -26.81 14.27 8.26
CA ALA A 554 -27.66 15.36 7.77
C ALA A 554 -29.17 15.01 7.77
N ASP A 555 -29.52 13.72 7.83
CA ASP A 555 -30.90 13.22 7.98
C ASP A 555 -31.39 13.14 9.44
N ALA A 556 -30.54 13.45 10.43
CA ALA A 556 -30.85 13.45 11.85
C ALA A 556 -31.07 14.88 12.37
N HIS A 557 -31.90 15.67 11.70
CA HIS A 557 -32.61 16.72 12.43
C HIS A 557 -33.54 16.04 13.44
N PRO A 558 -33.57 16.46 14.71
CA PRO A 558 -34.52 15.91 15.65
C PRO A 558 -35.92 16.18 15.09
N ARG A 559 -36.65 15.12 14.74
CA ARG A 559 -38.09 15.22 14.53
C ARG A 559 -38.67 15.78 15.82
N VAL A 560 -39.06 17.05 15.81
CA VAL A 560 -39.94 17.59 16.83
C VAL A 560 -41.24 16.81 16.68
N LEU A 561 -41.43 15.80 17.53
CA LEU A 561 -42.70 15.10 17.63
C LEU A 561 -43.75 16.17 17.93
N THR A 562 -44.69 16.33 17.01
CA THR A 562 -45.79 17.26 17.25
C THR A 562 -46.64 16.71 18.38
N SER A 563 -47.33 17.58 19.13
CA SER A 563 -48.19 17.19 20.26
C SER A 563 -49.29 16.17 19.89
N ALA A 564 -49.51 15.93 18.60
CA ALA A 564 -50.41 14.92 18.07
C ALA A 564 -49.83 13.49 18.07
N GLU A 565 -48.50 13.32 18.09
CA GLU A 565 -47.84 12.01 18.05
C GLU A 565 -47.58 11.42 19.45
N VAL A 566 -47.69 12.24 20.51
CA VAL A 566 -47.57 11.80 21.92
C VAL A 566 -48.90 11.25 22.46
N ALA A 567 -50.00 11.35 21.70
CA ALA A 567 -51.35 10.95 22.13
C ALA A 567 -51.90 9.70 21.40
N LYS A 568 -51.03 8.79 20.94
CA LYS A 568 -51.45 7.49 20.38
C LYS A 568 -50.75 6.31 21.03
#